data_AF-A0A4S1X254-F1
#
_entry.id   AF-A0A4S1X254-F1
#
_cell.length_a   1.000
_cell.length_b   1.000
_cell.length_c   1.000
_cell.angle_alpha   90.00
_cell.angle_beta   90.00
_cell.angle_gamma   90.00
#
_symmetry.space_group_name_H-M   'P 1'
#
loop_
_entity.id
_entity.type
_entity.pdbx_description
1 polymer ?
#
loop_
_entity_poly.entity_id
_entity_poly.type
_entity_poly.pdbx_seq_one_letter_code
_entity_poly.pdbx_strand_id
1 'polypeptide(L)'
;MSLEIKTLVCLSTAHVDEATARELDTLVRFPLPLAARDVPDIWQAHVVAERWQDYGWFVWVPSPRRAAMPPALRACLALAEVAGATWIQFDRDCEPIEDLPTYDW
;
A
#
# COMPACT_ATOMS: atom_id res chain seq x y z
N MET A 1 -29.69 -4.56 -8.60
CA MET A 1 -28.42 -4.08 -8.00
C MET A 1 -27.70 -5.29 -7.45
N SER A 2 -26.48 -5.57 -7.91
CA SER A 2 -25.62 -6.61 -7.35
C SER A 2 -24.73 -5.99 -6.28
N LEU A 3 -24.62 -6.65 -5.12
CA LEU A 3 -23.65 -6.28 -4.10
C LEU A 3 -22.24 -6.54 -4.62
N GLU A 4 -21.33 -5.59 -4.44
CA GLU A 4 -19.92 -5.77 -4.74
C GLU A 4 -19.19 -6.27 -3.50
N ILE A 5 -18.50 -7.41 -3.62
CA ILE A 5 -17.69 -8.00 -2.55
C ILE A 5 -16.22 -7.75 -2.89
N LYS A 6 -15.47 -7.27 -1.90
CA LYS A 6 -14.04 -6.99 -2.01
C LYS A 6 -13.27 -7.89 -1.05
N THR A 7 -12.26 -8.57 -1.57
CA THR A 7 -11.32 -9.36 -0.76
C THR A 7 -10.20 -8.46 -0.26
N LEU A 8 -9.87 -8.61 1.01
CA LEU A 8 -8.76 -7.93 1.67
C LEU A 8 -7.75 -8.98 2.16
N VAL A 9 -6.46 -8.69 1.95
CA VAL A 9 -5.36 -9.47 2.53
C VAL A 9 -4.70 -8.66 3.65
N CYS A 10 -4.31 -9.33 4.73
CA CYS A 10 -3.53 -8.72 5.80
C CYS A 10 -2.05 -9.06 5.60
N LEU A 11 -1.18 -8.05 5.64
CA LEU A 11 0.27 -8.20 5.56
C LEU A 11 0.92 -7.44 6.71
N SER A 12 2.08 -7.91 7.17
CA SER A 12 2.85 -7.21 8.19
C SER A 12 3.35 -5.84 7.68
N THR A 13 3.35 -4.82 8.55
CA THR A 13 4.03 -3.54 8.24
C THR A 13 5.53 -3.73 8.01
N ALA A 14 6.13 -4.82 8.52
CA ALA A 14 7.53 -5.15 8.31
C ALA A 14 7.91 -5.36 6.83
N HIS A 15 6.93 -5.59 5.93
CA HIS A 15 7.18 -5.71 4.49
C HIS A 15 7.32 -4.38 3.75
N VAL A 16 7.12 -3.27 4.46
CA VAL A 16 7.29 -1.91 3.94
C VAL A 16 8.57 -1.35 4.56
N ASP A 17 9.47 -0.80 3.76
CA ASP A 17 10.69 -0.16 4.27
C ASP A 17 10.38 1.19 4.94
N GLU A 18 11.26 1.66 5.83
CA GLU A 18 11.05 2.87 6.62
C GLU A 18 10.78 4.12 5.76
N ALA A 19 11.46 4.27 4.62
CA ALA A 19 11.26 5.42 3.76
C ALA A 19 9.86 5.40 3.14
N THR A 20 9.45 4.25 2.61
CA THR A 20 8.10 4.06 2.06
C THR A 20 7.02 4.26 3.13
N ALA A 21 7.23 3.76 4.35
CA ALA A 21 6.31 3.94 5.46
C ALA A 21 6.12 5.42 5.82
N ARG A 22 7.21 6.19 5.92
CA ARG A 22 7.17 7.64 6.16
C ARG A 22 6.44 8.39 5.03
N GLU A 23 6.61 7.96 3.79
CA GLU A 23 5.90 8.55 2.64
C GLU A 23 4.40 8.23 2.67
N LEU A 24 4.01 7.01 3.03
CA LEU A 24 2.60 6.64 3.23
C LEU A 24 1.97 7.42 4.39
N ASP A 25 2.69 7.58 5.50
CA ASP A 25 2.25 8.40 6.63
C ASP A 25 2.04 9.87 6.22
N THR A 26 2.98 10.40 5.45
CA THR A 26 2.90 11.77 4.93
C THR A 26 1.73 11.92 3.98
N LEU A 27 1.54 10.99 3.05
CA LEU A 27 0.43 11.01 2.08
C LEU A 27 -0.92 10.99 2.77
N VAL A 28 -1.11 10.09 3.73
CA VAL A 28 -2.38 9.95 4.45
C VAL A 28 -2.66 11.18 5.32
N ARG A 29 -1.62 11.76 5.93
CA ARG A 29 -1.77 12.97 6.74
C ARG A 29 -1.98 14.23 5.88
N PHE A 30 -1.33 14.29 4.73
CA PHE A 30 -1.31 15.44 3.84
C PHE A 30 -1.53 14.98 2.38
N PRO A 31 -2.78 14.70 1.99
CA PRO A 31 -3.07 14.25 0.63
C PRO A 31 -2.60 15.26 -0.41
N LEU A 32 -2.06 14.73 -1.51
CA LEU A 32 -1.60 15.55 -2.63
C LEU A 32 -2.79 16.21 -3.36
N PRO A 33 -2.60 17.41 -3.94
CA PRO A 33 -3.61 18.02 -4.79
C PRO A 33 -3.86 17.16 -6.03
N LEU A 34 -5.08 17.21 -6.58
CA LEU A 34 -5.47 16.42 -7.75
C LEU A 34 -4.53 16.62 -8.96
N ALA A 35 -3.98 17.82 -9.14
CA ALA A 35 -3.03 18.13 -10.21
C ALA A 35 -1.73 17.30 -10.14
N ALA A 36 -1.38 16.73 -8.98
CA ALA A 36 -0.22 15.84 -8.87
C ALA A 36 -0.40 14.55 -9.67
N ARG A 37 -1.64 14.16 -10.02
CA ARG A 37 -1.93 12.98 -10.85
C ARG A 37 -1.44 13.13 -12.29
N ASP A 38 -1.23 14.35 -12.75
CA ASP A 38 -0.71 14.61 -14.09
C ASP A 38 0.82 14.45 -14.16
N VAL A 39 1.48 14.26 -13.01
CA VAL A 39 2.93 14.04 -12.91
C VAL A 39 3.21 12.56 -12.68
N PRO A 40 3.73 11.82 -13.68
CA PRO A 40 3.89 10.36 -13.58
C PRO A 40 4.86 9.90 -12.47
N ASP A 41 5.85 10.72 -12.15
CA ASP A 41 6.92 10.36 -11.19
C ASP A 41 6.50 10.55 -9.73
N ILE A 42 5.38 11.24 -9.46
CA ILE A 42 4.84 11.39 -8.11
C ILE A 42 3.95 10.19 -7.79
N TRP A 43 4.57 9.06 -7.43
CA TRP A 43 3.86 7.80 -7.21
C TRP A 43 2.75 7.90 -6.15
N GLN A 44 2.90 8.77 -5.16
CA GLN A 44 1.93 8.99 -4.09
C GLN A 44 0.59 9.54 -4.64
N ALA A 45 0.61 10.22 -5.78
CA ALA A 45 -0.62 10.68 -6.46
C ALA A 45 -1.40 9.53 -7.13
N HIS A 46 -0.74 8.38 -7.31
CA HIS A 46 -1.27 7.21 -8.01
C HIS A 46 -1.62 6.05 -7.08
N VAL A 47 -1.36 6.17 -5.78
CA VAL A 47 -1.78 5.19 -4.77
C VAL A 47 -3.02 5.69 -4.04
N VAL A 48 -3.94 4.78 -3.73
CA VAL A 48 -5.01 5.05 -2.76
C VAL A 48 -4.65 4.34 -1.47
N ALA A 49 -4.44 5.12 -0.41
CA ALA A 49 -4.09 4.62 0.90
C ALA A 49 -4.84 5.38 2.00
N GLU A 50 -5.14 4.69 3.10
CA GLU A 50 -5.81 5.24 4.28
C GLU A 50 -5.13 4.76 5.56
N ARG A 51 -5.26 5.50 6.66
CA ARG A 51 -4.67 5.12 7.95
C ARG A 51 -5.35 3.86 8.51
N TRP A 52 -4.57 2.90 8.98
CA TRP A 52 -5.03 1.83 9.86
C TRP A 52 -4.54 2.09 11.29
N GLN A 53 -5.46 2.46 12.19
CA GLN A 53 -5.18 2.77 13.60
C GLN A 53 -3.98 3.71 13.79
N ASP A 54 -3.16 3.48 14.82
CA ASP A 54 -1.92 4.24 15.03
C ASP A 54 -0.79 3.73 14.11
N TYR A 55 -0.82 2.44 13.75
CA TYR A 55 0.25 1.76 13.02
C TYR A 55 -0.33 0.93 11.87
N GLY A 56 -0.03 1.35 10.64
CA GLY A 56 -0.42 0.65 9.42
C GLY A 56 -1.27 1.46 8.46
N TRP A 57 -1.63 0.82 7.35
CA TRP A 57 -2.38 1.45 6.26
C TRP A 57 -3.30 0.45 5.56
N PHE A 58 -4.44 0.91 5.07
CA PHE A 58 -5.13 0.24 3.99
C PHE A 58 -4.59 0.75 2.66
N VAL A 59 -4.28 -0.15 1.72
CA VAL A 59 -3.80 0.24 0.38
C VAL A 59 -4.60 -0.49 -0.69
N TRP A 60 -5.05 0.26 -1.70
CA TRP A 60 -5.83 -0.28 -2.81
C TRP A 60 -4.91 -0.98 -3.82
N VAL A 61 -5.12 -2.27 -4.04
CA VAL A 61 -4.28 -3.11 -4.91
C VAL A 61 -4.25 -2.65 -6.37
N PRO A 62 -5.39 -2.26 -6.99
CA PRO A 62 -5.44 -1.77 -8.38
C PRO A 62 -4.83 -0.39 -8.62
N SER A 63 -4.14 0.21 -7.65
CA SER A 63 -3.47 1.50 -7.81
C SER A 63 -2.56 1.51 -9.06
N PRO A 64 -2.73 2.49 -9.97
CA PRO A 64 -1.97 2.54 -11.22
C PRO A 64 -0.50 2.93 -11.02
N ARG A 65 0.27 3.00 -12.11
CA ARG A 65 1.66 3.50 -12.13
C ARG A 65 2.60 2.76 -11.17
N ARG A 66 2.41 1.43 -11.01
CA ARG A 66 3.25 0.57 -10.18
C ARG A 66 4.75 0.73 -10.42
N ALA A 67 5.21 1.05 -11.64
CA ALA A 67 6.63 1.22 -11.93
C ALA A 67 7.30 2.39 -11.19
N ALA A 68 6.54 3.42 -10.80
CA ALA A 68 7.05 4.57 -10.05
C ALA A 68 7.04 4.36 -8.53
N MET A 69 6.34 3.33 -8.04
CA MET A 69 6.22 3.05 -6.61
C MET A 69 7.51 2.40 -6.05
N PRO A 70 7.79 2.56 -4.74
CA PRO A 70 8.92 1.90 -4.10
C PRO A 70 8.87 0.37 -4.24
N PRO A 71 10.03 -0.32 -4.37
CA PRO A 71 10.08 -1.77 -4.57
C PRO A 71 9.34 -2.58 -3.50
N ALA A 72 9.43 -2.19 -2.22
CA ALA A 72 8.77 -2.88 -1.12
C ALA A 72 7.24 -2.87 -1.27
N LEU A 73 6.66 -1.69 -1.52
CA LEU A 73 5.22 -1.56 -1.77
C LEU A 73 4.77 -2.30 -3.03
N ARG A 74 5.55 -2.22 -4.12
CA ARG A 74 5.26 -2.94 -5.37
C ARG A 74 5.19 -4.45 -5.17
N ALA A 75 6.11 -5.02 -4.39
CA ALA A 75 6.13 -6.46 -4.12
C ALA A 75 4.86 -6.89 -3.36
N CYS A 76 4.47 -6.14 -2.34
CA CYS A 76 3.23 -6.38 -1.58
C CYS A 76 1.99 -6.31 -2.49
N LEU A 77 1.90 -5.27 -3.33
CA LEU A 77 0.78 -5.09 -4.26
C LEU A 77 0.72 -6.21 -5.31
N ALA A 78 1.86 -6.66 -5.81
CA ALA A 78 1.93 -7.76 -6.79
C ALA A 78 1.48 -9.09 -6.16
N LEU A 79 1.92 -9.39 -4.94
CA LEU A 79 1.51 -10.60 -4.24
C LEU A 79 0.00 -10.59 -3.94
N ALA A 80 -0.52 -9.47 -3.44
CA ALA A 80 -1.94 -9.31 -3.16
C ALA A 80 -2.81 -9.45 -4.42
N GLU A 81 -2.34 -8.93 -5.56
CA GLU A 81 -3.00 -9.08 -6.86
C GLU A 81 -3.06 -10.54 -7.32
N VAL A 82 -1.96 -11.29 -7.18
CA VAL A 82 -1.92 -12.73 -7.48
C VAL A 82 -2.90 -13.50 -6.59
N ALA A 83 -3.05 -13.10 -5.33
CA ALA A 83 -4.02 -13.67 -4.39
C ALA A 83 -5.48 -13.26 -4.66
N GLY A 84 -5.74 -12.42 -5.66
CA GLY A 84 -7.08 -11.91 -5.97
C GLY A 84 -7.62 -10.89 -4.95
N ALA A 85 -6.75 -10.32 -4.12
CA ALA A 85 -7.12 -9.29 -3.17
C ALA A 85 -7.26 -7.93 -3.88
N THR A 86 -8.20 -7.13 -3.39
CA THR A 86 -8.46 -5.77 -3.87
C THR A 86 -7.92 -4.70 -2.93
N TRP A 87 -7.66 -5.08 -1.68
CA TRP A 87 -7.11 -4.23 -0.64
C TRP A 87 -6.06 -5.01 0.16
N ILE A 88 -5.06 -4.28 0.63
CA ILE A 88 -4.09 -4.75 1.63
C ILE A 88 -4.38 -3.98 2.92
N GLN A 89 -4.47 -4.68 4.04
CA GLN A 89 -4.29 -4.11 5.37
C GLN A 89 -2.84 -4.38 5.79
N PHE A 90 -2.05 -3.32 5.93
CA PHE A 90 -0.77 -3.40 6.60
C PHE A 90 -1.01 -3.27 8.10
N ASP A 91 -0.70 -4.32 8.84
CA ASP A 91 -0.90 -4.39 10.29
C ASP A 91 0.43 -4.72 10.99
N ARG A 92 0.76 -4.00 12.05
CA ARG A 92 1.99 -4.22 12.81
C ARG A 92 1.98 -5.55 13.55
N ASP A 93 0.79 -6.01 13.95
CA ASP A 93 0.63 -7.24 14.73
C ASP A 93 0.45 -8.47 13.83
N CYS A 94 0.43 -8.29 12.50
CA CYS A 94 0.44 -9.38 11.54
C CYS A 94 1.85 -9.95 11.38
N GLU A 95 1.96 -11.28 11.40
CA GLU A 95 3.22 -11.99 11.22
C GLU A 95 3.74 -11.82 9.78
N PRO A 96 5.03 -11.54 9.57
CA PRO A 96 5.60 -11.47 8.23
C PRO A 96 5.54 -12.82 7.52
N ILE A 97 5.36 -12.79 6.21
CA ILE A 97 5.37 -13.97 5.34
C ILE A 97 6.71 -14.13 4.61
N GLU A 98 7.10 -15.36 4.32
CA GLU A 98 8.41 -15.68 3.71
C GLU A 98 8.58 -15.16 2.28
N ASP A 99 7.48 -14.98 1.54
CA ASP A 99 7.48 -14.55 0.14
C ASP A 99 7.82 -13.07 -0.06
N LEU A 100 7.88 -12.28 1.02
CA LEU A 100 8.18 -10.85 0.97
C LEU A 100 9.39 -10.53 1.87
N PRO A 101 10.25 -9.59 1.46
CA PRO A 101 11.34 -9.13 2.31
C PRO A 101 10.79 -8.45 3.56
N THR A 102 11.56 -8.50 4.65
CA THR A 102 11.28 -7.76 5.88
C THR A 102 12.34 -6.69 6.12
N TYR A 103 11.93 -5.61 6.78
CA TYR A 103 12.78 -4.48 7.14
C TYR A 103 12.62 -4.19 8.63
N ASP A 104 13.71 -3.86 9.29
CA ASP A 104 13.76 -3.54 10.72
C ASP A 104 13.83 -2.02 10.90
N TRP A 105 12.76 -1.42 11.45
CA TRP A 105 12.64 0.02 11.71
C TRP A 105 11.50 0.35 12.70
#